data_AF-A0A958JZK3-F1
#
_entry.id   AF-A0A958JZK3-F1
#
_cell.length_a   1.000
_cell.length_b   1.000
_cell.length_c   1.000
_cell.angle_alpha   90.00
_cell.angle_beta   90.00
_cell.angle_gamma   90.00
#
_symmetry.space_group_name_H-M   'P 1'
#
loop_
_entity.id
_entity.type
_entity.pdbx_description
1 polymer ?
#
loop_
_entity_poly.entity_id
_entity_poly.type
_entity_poly.pdbx_seq_one_letter_code
_entity_poly.pdbx_strand_id
1 'polypeptide(L)'
;MSKEPLWLTDMFGVDANGKSLVHRIVTRINPERKRPGPVVLQVNSKSLPKDDIHIYLNESRVTEPRGLFAILSSICPEESLDDDIEEHREGSLKQAHLPTKALEFVHTQIQNGDAPFPFHDARHRQFLYKIYRREVFLMLHATNIFSPLTIKKAISRFLSDPTCDSLLGNNKGYFISLDTRSFPSERLGLLPAEHPHLRKRDPLHVVVEPGQAPALCVLYFLKYFLNWPVDIDFQVAHSVEVVHRLNTGSYQKEPDVCLLTTVASTALFSSKAAESYSPITIMPKISHRVVMPNSAEDMNRTGDFSLRFMTETPGTASFFYNNLVGSGRINPKKIDRKHNEPDEITYLLSEGDPNIRGLMAFPHYDFNVLFNNCKIIEDSDPDIGNIETLMLAHKRVTSQPGVIQSFESAVRHAWIELKTNSKTLEGVLSLLLSDHRYLKTVSRIAGLDV
;
A
#
# COMPACT_ATOMS: atom_id res chain seq x y z
N MET A 1 -6.88 18.88 28.67
CA MET A 1 -6.40 17.51 28.50
C MET A 1 -5.13 17.55 29.30
N SER A 2 -5.09 16.96 30.50
CA SER A 2 -3.86 16.95 31.29
C SER A 2 -2.73 16.15 30.63
N LYS A 3 -3.02 15.41 29.56
CA LYS A 3 -2.04 14.72 28.71
C LYS A 3 -2.08 15.28 27.29
N GLU A 4 -0.99 15.91 26.87
CA GLU A 4 -0.79 16.33 25.47
C GLU A 4 -0.64 15.07 24.60
N PRO A 5 -1.36 14.96 23.47
CA PRO A 5 -1.16 13.87 22.54
C PRO A 5 0.28 13.89 21.98
N LEU A 6 1.03 12.79 22.17
CA LEU A 6 2.44 12.70 21.77
C LEU A 6 2.67 13.02 20.29
N TRP A 7 1.70 12.67 19.43
CA TRP A 7 1.79 12.91 17.99
C TRP A 7 1.87 14.40 17.63
N LEU A 8 1.31 15.30 18.46
CA LEU A 8 1.46 16.75 18.24
C LEU A 8 2.89 17.19 18.52
N THR A 9 3.52 16.61 19.53
CA THR A 9 4.93 16.85 19.83
C THR A 9 5.83 16.31 18.73
N ASP A 10 5.53 15.13 18.19
CA ASP A 10 6.28 14.54 17.07
C ASP A 10 6.18 15.40 15.80
N MET A 11 5.01 16.00 15.54
CA MET A 11 4.79 16.83 14.35
C MET A 11 5.35 18.25 14.47
N PHE A 12 5.18 18.89 15.63
CA PHE A 12 5.50 20.31 15.81
C PHE A 12 6.79 20.55 16.59
N GLY A 13 7.37 19.53 17.23
CA GLY A 13 8.54 19.64 18.10
C GLY A 13 8.22 20.22 19.48
N VAL A 14 9.27 20.41 20.28
CA VAL A 14 9.23 21.05 21.60
C VAL A 14 10.13 22.28 21.66
N ASP A 15 9.82 23.22 22.55
CA ASP A 15 10.77 24.28 22.90
C ASP A 15 11.85 23.81 23.90
N ALA A 16 12.76 24.72 24.29
CA ALA A 16 13.86 24.43 25.21
C ALA A 16 13.42 23.90 26.59
N ASN A 17 12.16 24.08 26.97
CA ASN A 17 11.59 23.59 28.22
C ASN A 17 10.79 22.28 28.03
N GLY A 18 10.82 21.69 26.83
CA GLY A 18 10.10 20.46 26.53
C GLY A 18 8.60 20.66 26.24
N LYS A 19 8.13 21.90 26.04
CA LYS A 19 6.71 22.18 25.76
C LYS A 19 6.41 22.09 24.27
N SER A 20 5.33 21.42 23.89
CA SER A 20 4.97 21.28 22.47
C SER A 20 4.77 22.65 21.80
N LEU A 21 5.44 22.84 20.65
CA LEU A 21 5.35 24.09 19.88
C LEU A 21 3.95 24.31 19.29
N VAL A 22 3.11 23.27 19.20
CA VAL A 22 1.71 23.41 18.73
C VAL A 22 0.93 24.40 19.60
N HIS A 23 1.23 24.53 20.89
CA HIS A 23 0.56 25.49 21.78
C HIS A 23 0.83 26.94 21.43
N ARG A 24 1.91 27.20 20.68
CA ARG A 24 2.13 28.51 20.10
C ARG A 24 1.16 28.73 18.96
N ILE A 25 0.89 27.74 18.12
CA ILE A 25 0.12 27.89 16.88
C ILE A 25 -1.40 27.75 17.11
N VAL A 26 -1.82 26.87 18.01
CA VAL A 26 -3.23 26.52 18.23
C VAL A 26 -3.62 26.76 19.69
N THR A 27 -4.66 27.55 19.92
CA THR A 27 -5.35 27.64 21.20
C THR A 27 -6.56 26.70 21.23
N ARG A 28 -6.85 26.18 22.41
CA ARG A 28 -8.01 25.31 22.63
C ARG A 28 -8.95 25.92 23.63
N ILE A 29 -10.22 26.09 23.24
CA ILE A 29 -11.28 26.55 24.11
C ILE A 29 -12.08 25.35 24.61
N ASN A 30 -12.49 25.43 25.88
CA ASN A 30 -13.19 24.36 26.60
C ASN A 30 -12.46 23.01 26.60
N PRO A 31 -11.15 22.99 26.94
CA PRO A 31 -10.42 21.74 27.05
C PRO A 31 -11.13 20.83 28.06
N GLU A 32 -11.59 19.65 27.65
CA GLU A 32 -12.29 18.65 28.49
C GLU A 32 -13.78 18.88 28.71
N ARG A 33 -14.43 19.79 27.97
CA ARG A 33 -15.87 20.06 28.10
C ARG A 33 -16.29 20.42 29.54
N LYS A 34 -15.41 21.10 30.29
CA LYS A 34 -15.68 21.61 31.64
C LYS A 34 -16.79 22.67 31.66
N ARG A 35 -17.06 23.29 30.51
CA ARG A 35 -18.20 24.20 30.28
C ARG A 35 -19.14 23.57 29.23
N PRO A 36 -20.45 23.88 29.25
CA PRO A 36 -21.34 23.52 28.15
C PRO A 36 -20.81 24.05 26.81
N GLY A 37 -20.87 23.22 25.76
CA GLY A 37 -20.44 23.58 24.40
C GLY A 37 -19.30 22.72 23.85
N PRO A 38 -18.96 22.88 22.55
CA PRO A 38 -17.96 22.07 21.89
C PRO A 38 -16.53 22.40 22.37
N VAL A 39 -15.60 21.47 22.10
CA VAL A 39 -14.17 21.77 22.15
C VAL A 39 -13.84 22.51 20.85
N VAL A 40 -13.29 23.71 20.95
CA VAL A 40 -12.93 24.52 19.78
C VAL A 40 -11.42 24.63 19.70
N LEU A 41 -10.86 24.30 18.54
CA LEU A 41 -9.47 24.59 18.19
C LEU A 41 -9.45 25.87 17.36
N GLN A 42 -8.55 26.79 17.70
CA GLN A 42 -8.40 28.07 17.02
C GLN A 42 -6.94 28.32 16.74
N VAL A 43 -6.62 28.99 15.64
CA VAL A 43 -5.27 29.51 15.44
C VAL A 43 -5.02 30.61 16.47
N ASN A 44 -3.88 30.56 17.13
CA ASN A 44 -3.45 31.56 18.09
C ASN A 44 -3.06 32.84 17.34
N SER A 45 -3.99 33.79 17.26
CA SER A 45 -3.77 35.04 16.53
C SER A 45 -2.65 35.92 17.09
N LYS A 46 -2.16 35.65 18.32
CA LYS A 46 -1.02 36.37 18.91
C LYS A 46 0.32 35.94 18.34
N SER A 47 0.43 34.70 17.91
CA SER A 47 1.67 34.09 17.41
C SER A 47 1.66 33.86 15.91
N LEU A 48 0.46 33.70 15.33
CA LEU A 48 0.23 33.58 13.90
C LEU A 48 -0.90 34.54 13.52
N PRO A 49 -0.59 35.83 13.29
CA PRO A 49 -1.55 36.82 12.79
C PRO A 49 -2.24 36.31 11.53
N LYS A 50 -3.50 36.68 11.33
CA LYS A 50 -4.27 36.24 10.15
C LYS A 50 -3.57 36.61 8.84
N ASP A 51 -2.88 37.75 8.83
CA ASP A 51 -2.18 38.28 7.67
C ASP A 51 -0.93 37.48 7.31
N ASP A 52 -0.38 36.70 8.25
CA ASP A 52 0.78 35.82 8.04
C ASP A 52 0.39 34.40 7.60
N ILE A 53 -0.91 34.09 7.59
CA ILE A 53 -1.40 32.80 7.13
C ILE A 53 -1.57 32.86 5.62
N HIS A 54 -0.78 32.07 4.91
CA HIS A 54 -0.81 31.97 3.46
C HIS A 54 -1.13 30.53 3.07
N ILE A 55 -2.13 30.37 2.21
CA ILE A 55 -2.54 29.06 1.71
C ILE A 55 -1.97 28.92 0.30
N TYR A 56 -1.26 27.83 0.04
CA TYR A 56 -0.69 27.54 -1.26
C TYR A 56 -1.31 26.26 -1.79
N LEU A 57 -1.71 26.27 -3.07
CA LEU A 57 -2.15 25.10 -3.80
C LEU A 57 -1.27 24.96 -5.03
N ASN A 58 -0.57 23.83 -5.16
CA ASN A 58 0.40 23.59 -6.23
C ASN A 58 1.38 24.78 -6.38
N GLU A 59 2.01 25.15 -5.26
CA GLU A 59 2.98 26.26 -5.15
C GLU A 59 2.41 27.67 -5.44
N SER A 60 1.13 27.76 -5.79
CA SER A 60 0.46 29.01 -6.10
C SER A 60 -0.30 29.51 -4.87
N ARG A 61 0.00 30.74 -4.44
CA ARG A 61 -0.71 31.36 -3.31
C ARG A 61 -2.18 31.55 -3.68
N VAL A 62 -3.07 30.97 -2.88
CA VAL A 62 -4.51 31.15 -2.98
C VAL A 62 -4.85 32.49 -2.34
N THR A 63 -5.12 33.50 -3.17
CA THR A 63 -5.52 34.84 -2.74
C THR A 63 -7.04 35.03 -2.79
N GLU A 64 -7.74 34.18 -3.55
CA GLU A 64 -9.18 34.31 -3.76
C GLU A 64 -9.98 33.25 -2.99
N PRO A 65 -11.12 33.62 -2.37
CA PRO A 65 -11.99 32.68 -1.66
C PRO A 65 -12.39 31.44 -2.47
N ARG A 66 -12.57 31.59 -3.80
CA ARG A 66 -12.93 30.47 -4.70
C ARG A 66 -11.90 29.34 -4.69
N GLY A 67 -10.61 29.67 -4.63
CA GLY A 67 -9.55 28.65 -4.55
C GLY A 67 -9.59 27.86 -3.24
N LEU A 68 -10.03 28.49 -2.15
CA LEU A 68 -10.22 27.81 -0.86
C LEU A 68 -11.42 26.88 -0.87
N PHE A 69 -12.53 27.27 -1.53
CA PHE A 69 -13.69 26.40 -1.68
C PHE A 69 -13.36 25.14 -2.47
N ALA A 70 -12.57 25.23 -3.55
CA ALA A 70 -12.13 24.04 -4.30
C ALA A 70 -11.34 23.05 -3.42
N ILE A 71 -10.50 23.56 -2.52
CA ILE A 71 -9.75 22.73 -1.55
C ILE A 71 -10.72 22.09 -0.55
N LEU A 72 -11.64 22.86 0.02
CA LEU A 72 -12.62 22.34 0.98
C LEU A 72 -13.50 21.25 0.36
N SER A 73 -13.99 21.45 -0.87
CA SER A 73 -14.78 20.47 -1.60
C SER A 73 -13.99 19.19 -1.91
N SER A 74 -12.66 19.26 -2.04
CA SER A 74 -11.81 18.08 -2.24
C SER A 74 -11.53 17.29 -0.95
N ILE A 75 -11.55 17.97 0.21
CA ILE A 75 -11.21 17.38 1.52
C ILE A 75 -12.45 16.85 2.24
N CYS A 76 -13.61 17.47 2.03
CA CYS A 76 -14.89 17.09 2.62
C CYS A 76 -15.89 16.77 1.50
N PRO A 77 -15.88 15.55 0.94
CA PRO A 77 -16.65 15.25 -0.26
C PRO A 77 -18.18 15.26 -0.09
N GLU A 78 -18.73 15.22 1.13
CA GLU A 78 -20.19 15.14 1.30
C GLU A 78 -20.69 15.88 2.56
N GLU A 79 -21.37 17.01 2.35
CA GLU A 79 -22.81 17.13 2.60
C GLU A 79 -23.39 17.84 1.37
N SER A 80 -24.38 17.20 0.75
CA SER A 80 -25.07 17.62 -0.47
C SER A 80 -25.59 19.06 -0.40
N LEU A 81 -25.12 19.90 -1.34
CA LEU A 81 -25.92 20.97 -1.92
C LEU A 81 -26.04 20.63 -3.40
N ASP A 82 -27.27 20.25 -3.76
CA ASP A 82 -27.66 19.53 -4.97
C ASP A 82 -27.29 20.23 -6.30
N ASP A 83 -26.91 19.38 -7.26
CA ASP A 83 -27.30 19.28 -8.68
C ASP A 83 -27.15 20.41 -9.72
N ASP A 84 -26.71 21.63 -9.42
CA ASP A 84 -26.73 22.70 -10.44
C ASP A 84 -25.37 23.16 -11.03
N ILE A 85 -24.28 22.40 -10.90
CA ILE A 85 -22.97 22.82 -11.44
C ILE A 85 -22.25 21.69 -12.18
N GLU A 86 -22.85 21.17 -13.25
CA GLU A 86 -22.12 20.34 -14.23
C GLU A 86 -21.58 21.11 -15.46
N GLU A 87 -21.94 22.37 -15.69
CA GLU A 87 -21.63 22.97 -17.01
C GLU A 87 -20.33 23.80 -17.12
N HIS A 88 -19.59 24.10 -16.03
CA HIS A 88 -18.44 25.06 -16.12
C HIS A 88 -17.11 24.61 -15.49
N ARG A 89 -16.78 23.31 -15.56
CA ARG A 89 -15.51 22.75 -15.03
C ARG A 89 -14.29 22.77 -15.98
N GLU A 90 -14.17 23.76 -16.87
CA GLU A 90 -12.99 23.91 -17.76
C GLU A 90 -12.06 25.10 -17.46
N GLY A 91 -12.31 25.89 -16.41
CA GLY A 91 -11.48 27.05 -16.09
C GLY A 91 -10.41 26.82 -15.02
N SER A 92 -9.14 26.69 -15.42
CA SER A 92 -7.94 26.99 -14.62
C SER A 92 -7.59 26.05 -13.44
N LEU A 93 -7.23 24.80 -13.76
CA LEU A 93 -6.14 24.12 -13.08
C LEU A 93 -4.97 24.08 -14.07
N LYS A 94 -3.81 24.66 -13.72
CA LYS A 94 -2.56 24.37 -14.43
C LYS A 94 -2.41 22.85 -14.41
N GLN A 95 -2.72 22.20 -15.52
CA GLN A 95 -2.57 20.77 -15.67
C GLN A 95 -1.12 20.47 -15.33
N ALA A 96 -0.89 19.68 -14.29
CA ALA A 96 0.33 18.89 -14.24
C ALA A 96 0.27 18.08 -15.54
N HIS A 97 1.00 18.53 -16.56
CA HIS A 97 1.11 17.80 -17.80
C HIS A 97 1.71 16.45 -17.40
N LEU A 98 0.86 15.43 -17.38
CA LEU A 98 1.31 14.04 -17.43
C LEU A 98 2.41 14.02 -18.50
N PRO A 99 3.63 13.56 -18.18
CA PRO A 99 4.73 13.62 -19.13
C PRO A 99 4.24 13.03 -20.44
N THR A 100 4.22 13.83 -21.52
CA THR A 100 3.57 13.46 -22.80
C THR A 100 4.04 12.07 -23.27
N LYS A 101 5.31 11.76 -23.02
CA LYS A 101 5.94 10.46 -23.29
C LYS A 101 5.30 9.26 -22.56
N ALA A 102 4.86 9.43 -21.32
CA ALA A 102 4.20 8.36 -20.57
C ALA A 102 2.82 8.03 -21.17
N LEU A 103 2.05 9.06 -21.55
CA LEU A 103 0.77 8.90 -22.22
C LEU A 103 0.93 8.32 -23.64
N GLU A 104 1.91 8.80 -24.40
CA GLU A 104 2.26 8.25 -25.72
C GLU A 104 2.63 6.76 -25.63
N PHE A 105 3.40 6.37 -24.60
CA PHE A 105 3.75 4.97 -24.36
C PHE A 105 2.51 4.11 -24.05
N VAL A 106 1.60 4.58 -23.18
CA VAL A 106 0.33 3.89 -22.87
C VAL A 106 -0.49 3.68 -24.15
N HIS A 107 -0.70 4.73 -24.94
CA HIS A 107 -1.48 4.63 -26.17
C HIS A 107 -0.86 3.65 -27.17
N THR A 108 0.47 3.68 -27.31
CA THR A 108 1.19 2.79 -28.23
C THR A 108 1.13 1.33 -27.78
N GLN A 109 1.22 1.04 -26.48
CA GLN A 109 1.15 -0.33 -25.96
C GLN A 109 -0.27 -0.91 -26.06
N ILE A 110 -1.30 -0.10 -25.73
CA ILE A 110 -2.71 -0.53 -25.83
C ILE A 110 -3.10 -0.85 -27.27
N GLN A 111 -2.59 -0.10 -28.25
CA GLN A 111 -2.94 -0.29 -29.66
C GLN A 111 -2.18 -1.44 -30.34
N ASN A 112 -0.99 -1.81 -29.84
CA ASN A 112 -0.11 -2.78 -30.51
C ASN A 112 0.02 -4.13 -29.80
N GLY A 113 -0.55 -4.31 -28.60
CA GLY A 113 -0.34 -5.52 -27.80
C GLY A 113 -1.49 -6.52 -27.87
N ASP A 114 -1.17 -7.77 -28.25
CA ASP A 114 -1.99 -8.94 -27.92
C ASP A 114 -1.98 -9.11 -26.39
N ALA A 115 -2.95 -8.52 -25.68
CA ALA A 115 -3.10 -8.76 -24.25
C ALA A 115 -3.32 -10.27 -24.01
N PRO A 116 -2.70 -10.88 -22.98
CA PRO A 116 -2.84 -12.32 -22.77
C PRO A 116 -4.29 -12.66 -22.44
N PHE A 117 -4.71 -13.89 -22.72
CA PHE A 117 -6.01 -14.39 -22.24
C PHE A 117 -6.09 -14.31 -20.71
N PRO A 118 -7.24 -13.91 -20.12
CA PRO A 118 -8.50 -13.48 -20.74
C PRO A 118 -8.58 -11.96 -21.03
N PHE A 119 -7.50 -11.21 -20.85
CA PHE A 119 -7.44 -9.74 -20.94
C PHE A 119 -7.40 -9.18 -22.37
N HIS A 120 -7.49 -10.01 -23.40
CA HIS A 120 -7.74 -9.55 -24.78
C HIS A 120 -9.15 -8.97 -24.98
N ASP A 121 -10.14 -9.36 -24.13
CA ASP A 121 -11.48 -8.76 -24.12
C ASP A 121 -11.45 -7.37 -23.42
N ALA A 122 -12.00 -6.36 -24.09
CA ALA A 122 -12.06 -4.99 -23.58
C ALA A 122 -12.87 -4.86 -22.27
N ARG A 123 -13.92 -5.68 -22.09
CA ARG A 123 -14.74 -5.71 -20.86
C ARG A 123 -13.93 -6.22 -19.69
N HIS A 124 -13.11 -7.26 -19.88
CA HIS A 124 -12.22 -7.76 -18.84
C HIS A 124 -11.16 -6.72 -18.47
N ARG A 125 -10.59 -5.99 -19.44
CA ARG A 125 -9.66 -4.88 -19.15
C ARG A 125 -10.32 -3.75 -18.37
N GLN A 126 -11.54 -3.37 -18.75
CA GLN A 126 -12.29 -2.32 -18.05
C GLN A 126 -12.59 -2.74 -16.60
N PHE A 127 -13.00 -4.00 -16.40
CA PHE A 127 -13.19 -4.53 -15.05
C PHE A 127 -11.89 -4.56 -14.25
N LEU A 128 -10.81 -5.07 -14.84
CA LEU A 128 -9.48 -5.12 -14.23
C LEU A 128 -9.05 -3.72 -13.77
N TYR A 129 -9.17 -2.73 -14.64
CA TYR A 129 -8.89 -1.34 -14.30
C TYR A 129 -9.74 -0.85 -13.12
N LYS A 130 -11.05 -1.14 -13.13
CA LYS A 130 -11.96 -0.74 -12.05
C LYS A 130 -11.56 -1.35 -10.70
N ILE A 131 -11.28 -2.66 -10.65
CA ILE A 131 -10.88 -3.32 -9.40
C ILE A 131 -9.50 -2.83 -8.94
N TYR A 132 -8.53 -2.67 -9.83
CA TYR A 132 -7.20 -2.17 -9.47
C TYR A 132 -7.28 -0.74 -8.95
N ARG A 133 -8.05 0.13 -9.61
CA ARG A 133 -8.27 1.51 -9.15
C ARG A 133 -8.85 1.55 -7.75
N ARG A 134 -9.88 0.75 -7.47
CA ARG A 134 -10.49 0.64 -6.14
C ARG A 134 -9.50 0.13 -5.09
N GLU A 135 -8.91 -1.03 -5.34
CA GLU A 135 -8.09 -1.75 -4.36
C GLU A 135 -6.76 -1.04 -4.10
N VAL A 136 -6.08 -0.55 -5.14
CA VAL A 136 -4.84 0.24 -4.97
C VAL A 136 -5.12 1.52 -4.19
N PHE A 137 -6.22 2.23 -4.49
CA PHE A 137 -6.60 3.42 -3.73
C PHE A 137 -6.80 3.10 -2.24
N LEU A 138 -7.58 2.06 -1.92
CA LEU A 138 -7.82 1.63 -0.54
C LEU A 138 -6.52 1.23 0.17
N MET A 139 -5.67 0.44 -0.48
CA MET A 139 -4.40 -0.03 0.11
C MET A 139 -3.37 1.09 0.32
N LEU A 140 -3.31 2.08 -0.59
CA LEU A 140 -2.49 3.28 -0.41
C LEU A 140 -2.95 4.13 0.79
N HIS A 141 -4.26 4.11 1.10
CA HIS A 141 -4.83 4.84 2.23
C HIS A 141 -4.79 4.05 3.55
N ALA A 142 -4.73 2.71 3.49
CA ALA A 142 -4.71 1.84 4.66
C ALA A 142 -3.42 1.91 5.50
N THR A 143 -2.37 2.57 5.00
CA THR A 143 -1.09 2.73 5.71
C THR A 143 -0.66 4.19 5.71
N ASN A 144 -0.44 4.74 6.90
CA ASN A 144 0.15 6.05 7.05
C ASN A 144 1.66 5.93 7.34
N ILE A 145 2.47 5.78 6.29
CA ILE A 145 3.93 5.69 6.41
C ILE A 145 4.60 6.99 6.87
N PHE A 146 3.87 8.10 6.88
CA PHE A 146 4.35 9.41 7.34
C PHE A 146 4.28 9.52 8.87
N SER A 147 3.61 8.57 9.53
CA SER A 147 3.44 8.55 10.97
C SER A 147 4.39 7.53 11.62
N PRO A 148 5.47 7.96 12.32
CA PRO A 148 6.33 7.05 13.10
C PRO A 148 5.55 6.17 14.08
N LEU A 149 4.52 6.74 14.72
CA LEU A 149 3.65 5.98 15.63
C LEU A 149 2.90 4.85 14.89
N THR A 150 2.44 5.10 13.66
CA THR A 150 1.76 4.09 12.84
C THR A 150 2.73 2.99 12.43
N ILE A 151 3.94 3.35 12.00
CA ILE A 151 5.00 2.39 11.69
C ILE A 151 5.34 1.53 12.91
N LYS A 152 5.57 2.17 14.07
CA LYS A 152 5.85 1.47 15.33
C LYS A 152 4.72 0.53 15.75
N LYS A 153 3.45 0.95 15.59
CA LYS A 153 2.28 0.10 15.86
C LYS A 153 2.23 -1.10 14.91
N ALA A 154 2.46 -0.89 13.62
CA ALA A 154 2.49 -1.97 12.64
C ALA A 154 3.58 -3.00 12.96
N ILE A 155 4.81 -2.53 13.25
CA ILE A 155 5.92 -3.38 13.68
C ILE A 155 5.58 -4.11 14.98
N SER A 156 5.04 -3.42 15.97
CA SER A 156 4.68 -4.03 17.26
C SER A 156 3.61 -5.10 17.11
N ARG A 157 2.58 -4.85 16.29
CA ARG A 157 1.50 -5.82 15.99
C ARG A 157 2.10 -7.07 15.37
N PHE A 158 2.94 -6.89 14.36
CA PHE A 158 3.64 -7.97 13.68
C PHE A 158 4.57 -8.76 14.62
N LEU A 159 5.41 -8.09 15.41
CA LEU A 159 6.32 -8.73 16.35
C LEU A 159 5.61 -9.42 17.53
N SER A 160 4.33 -9.09 17.77
CA SER A 160 3.50 -9.74 18.79
C SER A 160 2.76 -10.98 18.28
N ASP A 161 2.76 -11.24 16.97
CA ASP A 161 2.16 -12.45 16.42
C ASP A 161 3.01 -13.68 16.79
N PRO A 162 2.41 -14.75 17.37
CA PRO A 162 3.17 -15.92 17.82
C PRO A 162 3.95 -16.62 16.71
N THR A 163 3.43 -16.63 15.47
CA THR A 163 4.11 -17.25 14.33
C THR A 163 5.37 -16.46 14.01
N CYS A 164 5.25 -15.14 13.92
CA CYS A 164 6.36 -14.24 13.65
C CYS A 164 7.40 -14.27 14.78
N ASP A 165 6.96 -14.29 16.04
CA ASP A 165 7.81 -14.40 17.21
C ASP A 165 8.68 -15.67 17.16
N SER A 166 8.05 -16.81 16.88
CA SER A 166 8.72 -18.11 16.81
C SER A 166 9.78 -18.18 15.70
N LEU A 167 9.53 -17.54 14.55
CA LEU A 167 10.43 -17.54 13.41
C LEU A 167 11.60 -16.57 13.58
N LEU A 168 11.34 -15.40 14.14
CA LEU A 168 12.37 -14.36 14.28
C LEU A 168 13.35 -14.66 15.41
N GLY A 169 12.89 -15.23 16.53
CA GLY A 169 13.73 -15.47 17.70
C GLY A 169 14.51 -14.22 18.11
N ASN A 170 15.85 -14.29 18.06
CA ASN A 170 16.74 -13.17 18.42
C ASN A 170 16.86 -12.08 17.34
N ASN A 171 16.33 -12.30 16.13
CA ASN A 171 16.48 -11.39 14.98
C ASN A 171 15.43 -10.26 14.94
N LYS A 172 14.64 -10.05 16.01
CA LYS A 172 13.67 -8.95 16.10
C LYS A 172 14.29 -7.56 15.95
N GLY A 173 15.58 -7.43 16.28
CA GLY A 173 16.33 -6.18 16.18
C GLY A 173 16.31 -5.55 14.79
N TYR A 174 16.23 -6.35 13.72
CA TYR A 174 16.13 -5.83 12.34
C TYR A 174 14.89 -4.95 12.16
N PHE A 175 13.74 -5.36 12.70
CA PHE A 175 12.48 -4.63 12.56
C PHE A 175 12.40 -3.41 13.48
N ILE A 176 13.04 -3.46 14.65
CA ILE A 176 13.09 -2.30 15.56
C ILE A 176 13.87 -1.14 14.93
N SER A 177 14.79 -1.44 14.00
CA SER A 177 15.55 -0.43 13.26
C SER A 177 14.79 0.25 12.11
N LEU A 178 13.60 -0.26 11.75
CA LEU A 178 12.71 0.44 10.80
C LEU A 178 12.34 1.81 11.40
N ASP A 179 12.41 2.84 10.56
CA ASP A 179 12.06 4.24 10.87
C ASP A 179 13.08 5.04 11.72
N THR A 180 14.15 4.43 12.26
CA THR A 180 15.18 5.21 12.99
C THR A 180 16.10 6.04 12.08
N ARG A 181 16.02 5.81 10.76
CA ARG A 181 16.99 6.34 9.78
C ARG A 181 16.56 7.64 9.09
N SER A 182 15.26 7.90 8.95
CA SER A 182 14.77 9.01 8.12
C SER A 182 14.71 10.32 8.90
N PHE A 183 15.27 11.39 8.35
CA PHE A 183 15.13 12.74 8.92
C PHE A 183 13.65 13.20 8.87
N PRO A 184 13.21 14.11 9.78
CA PRO A 184 11.82 14.58 9.80
C PRO A 184 11.30 15.13 8.46
N SER A 185 12.14 15.83 7.69
CA SER A 185 11.77 16.37 6.38
C SER A 185 11.56 15.30 5.31
N GLU A 186 12.40 14.26 5.29
CA GLU A 186 12.31 13.14 4.34
C GLU A 186 11.08 12.29 4.59
N ARG A 187 10.68 12.19 5.87
CA ARG A 187 9.45 11.51 6.25
C ARG A 187 8.25 12.11 5.57
N LEU A 188 8.25 13.42 5.26
CA LEU A 188 7.17 14.13 4.58
C LEU A 188 7.15 13.92 3.05
N GLY A 189 8.06 13.11 2.49
CA GLY A 189 8.11 12.87 1.05
C GLY A 189 8.51 14.12 0.23
N LEU A 190 9.19 15.07 0.86
CA LEU A 190 9.77 16.21 0.16
C LEU A 190 11.02 15.73 -0.56
N LEU A 191 10.96 15.64 -1.90
CA LEU A 191 12.12 15.35 -2.72
C LEU A 191 13.10 16.53 -2.65
N PRO A 192 14.38 16.31 -2.31
CA PRO A 192 15.44 17.25 -2.62
C PRO A 192 15.39 17.68 -4.09
N ALA A 193 15.59 18.97 -4.36
CA ALA A 193 15.54 19.53 -5.71
C ALA A 193 16.51 18.84 -6.70
N GLU A 194 17.59 18.23 -6.20
CA GLU A 194 18.54 17.46 -7.00
C GLU A 194 18.91 16.13 -6.32
N HIS A 195 18.83 15.04 -7.08
CA HIS A 195 19.33 13.71 -6.71
C HIS A 195 20.52 13.29 -7.60
N PRO A 196 21.67 13.98 -7.51
CA PRO A 196 22.80 13.76 -8.42
C PRO A 196 23.37 12.34 -8.32
N HIS A 197 23.27 11.71 -7.15
CA HIS A 197 23.78 10.37 -6.89
C HIS A 197 23.04 9.26 -7.63
N LEU A 198 21.80 9.51 -8.07
CA LEU A 198 20.96 8.49 -8.68
C LEU A 198 20.98 8.52 -10.20
N ARG A 199 21.03 9.71 -10.82
CA ARG A 199 21.01 9.84 -12.29
C ARG A 199 22.22 9.23 -13.00
N LYS A 200 23.31 8.96 -12.28
CA LYS A 200 24.56 8.42 -12.84
C LYS A 200 24.78 6.93 -12.56
N ARG A 201 23.81 6.24 -11.94
CA ARG A 201 23.95 4.84 -11.53
C ARG A 201 23.22 3.92 -12.52
N ASP A 202 23.71 2.69 -12.60
CA ASP A 202 22.95 1.57 -13.13
C ASP A 202 21.57 1.44 -12.44
N PRO A 203 20.53 0.99 -13.18
CA PRO A 203 19.22 0.78 -12.60
C PRO A 203 19.23 -0.15 -11.38
N LEU A 204 18.57 0.28 -10.31
CA LEU A 204 18.31 -0.57 -9.14
C LEU A 204 17.40 -1.72 -9.56
N HIS A 205 17.85 -2.96 -9.38
CA HIS A 205 17.04 -4.14 -9.63
C HIS A 205 16.11 -4.41 -8.45
N VAL A 206 14.82 -4.20 -8.66
CA VAL A 206 13.78 -4.29 -7.64
C VAL A 206 12.87 -5.47 -7.92
N VAL A 207 12.84 -6.44 -7.02
CA VAL A 207 11.94 -7.60 -7.11
C VAL A 207 10.69 -7.39 -6.26
N VAL A 208 9.52 -7.60 -6.83
CA VAL A 208 8.21 -7.41 -6.16
C VAL A 208 7.19 -8.40 -6.73
N GLU A 209 6.39 -9.04 -5.87
CA GLU A 209 5.36 -9.96 -6.36
C GLU A 209 4.19 -9.21 -7.04
N PRO A 210 3.54 -9.78 -8.07
CA PRO A 210 2.46 -9.13 -8.80
C PRO A 210 1.25 -8.71 -7.96
N GLY A 211 0.98 -9.43 -6.86
CA GLY A 211 -0.11 -9.14 -5.92
C GLY A 211 0.08 -7.85 -5.12
N GLN A 212 1.32 -7.35 -5.02
CA GLN A 212 1.64 -6.07 -4.39
C GLN A 212 1.42 -4.88 -5.35
N ALA A 213 0.28 -4.87 -6.04
CA ALA A 213 -0.13 -3.85 -7.00
C ALA A 213 0.07 -2.39 -6.53
N PRO A 214 -0.26 -1.99 -5.28
CA PRO A 214 -0.03 -0.61 -4.85
C PRO A 214 1.46 -0.26 -4.74
N ALA A 215 2.31 -1.21 -4.35
CA ALA A 215 3.75 -1.01 -4.35
C ALA A 215 4.33 -0.95 -5.78
N LEU A 216 3.81 -1.78 -6.68
CA LEU A 216 4.11 -1.69 -8.11
C LEU A 216 3.74 -0.33 -8.69
N CYS A 217 2.59 0.24 -8.32
CA CYS A 217 2.20 1.59 -8.75
C CYS A 217 3.22 2.64 -8.28
N VAL A 218 3.68 2.56 -7.03
CA VAL A 218 4.75 3.42 -6.52
C VAL A 218 6.01 3.28 -7.37
N LEU A 219 6.47 2.06 -7.66
CA LEU A 219 7.67 1.81 -8.47
C LEU A 219 7.51 2.27 -9.93
N TYR A 220 6.33 2.09 -10.52
CA TYR A 220 6.01 2.56 -11.87
C TYR A 220 5.99 4.09 -11.94
N PHE A 221 5.45 4.76 -10.92
CA PHE A 221 5.54 6.20 -10.82
C PHE A 221 7.01 6.67 -10.80
N LEU A 222 7.84 6.06 -9.96
CA LEU A 222 9.28 6.37 -9.93
C LEU A 222 9.92 6.19 -11.31
N LYS A 223 9.69 5.04 -11.94
CA LYS A 223 10.29 4.69 -13.23
C LYS A 223 9.84 5.59 -14.38
N TYR A 224 8.54 5.81 -14.54
CA TYR A 224 7.99 6.43 -15.75
C TYR A 224 7.65 7.92 -15.59
N PHE A 225 7.31 8.37 -14.38
CA PHE A 225 6.97 9.78 -14.14
C PHE A 225 8.18 10.58 -13.66
N LEU A 226 8.99 9.99 -12.78
CA LEU A 226 10.19 10.65 -12.28
C LEU A 226 11.48 10.26 -13.05
N ASN A 227 11.38 9.35 -14.02
CA ASN A 227 12.53 8.80 -14.76
C ASN A 227 13.63 8.24 -13.83
N TRP A 228 13.24 7.58 -12.75
CA TRP A 228 14.21 6.95 -11.86
C TRP A 228 14.78 5.69 -12.50
N PRO A 229 16.09 5.44 -12.34
CA PRO A 229 16.73 4.24 -12.88
C PRO A 229 16.37 3.04 -12.00
N VAL A 230 15.18 2.49 -12.25
CA VAL A 230 14.63 1.32 -11.55
C VAL A 230 14.27 0.27 -12.59
N ASP A 231 14.82 -0.93 -12.41
CA ASP A 231 14.44 -2.12 -13.14
C ASP A 231 13.54 -2.97 -12.25
N ILE A 232 12.31 -3.22 -12.71
CA ILE A 232 11.27 -3.82 -11.88
C ILE A 232 11.04 -5.24 -12.39
N ASP A 233 11.35 -6.23 -11.55
CA ASP A 233 11.10 -7.65 -11.77
C ASP A 233 9.91 -8.10 -10.93
N PHE A 234 8.85 -8.52 -11.63
CA PHE A 234 7.64 -9.09 -11.04
C PHE A 234 7.35 -10.48 -11.62
N GLN A 235 8.37 -11.21 -12.09
CA GLN A 235 8.19 -12.56 -12.65
C GLN A 235 8.09 -13.66 -11.59
N VAL A 236 8.44 -13.34 -10.34
CA VAL A 236 8.19 -14.18 -9.17
C VAL A 236 6.70 -14.23 -8.85
N ALA A 237 6.17 -15.40 -8.52
CA ALA A 237 4.75 -15.56 -8.23
C ALA A 237 4.38 -14.95 -6.88
N HIS A 238 5.19 -15.23 -5.85
CA HIS A 238 4.87 -14.91 -4.47
C HIS A 238 6.09 -14.45 -3.66
N SER A 239 5.86 -13.70 -2.58
CA SER A 239 6.89 -13.26 -1.63
C SER A 239 7.69 -14.46 -1.06
N VAL A 240 7.06 -15.61 -0.86
CA VAL A 240 7.75 -16.83 -0.39
C VAL A 240 8.76 -17.37 -1.43
N GLU A 241 8.46 -17.21 -2.73
CA GLU A 241 9.36 -17.58 -3.80
C GLU A 241 10.57 -16.64 -3.83
N VAL A 242 10.37 -15.35 -3.57
CA VAL A 242 11.47 -14.39 -3.44
C VAL A 242 12.43 -14.82 -2.34
N VAL A 243 11.91 -15.19 -1.17
CA VAL A 243 12.71 -15.69 -0.03
C VAL A 243 13.42 -16.97 -0.40
N HIS A 244 12.74 -17.94 -1.02
CA HIS A 244 13.34 -19.19 -1.45
C HIS A 244 14.50 -18.95 -2.43
N ARG A 245 14.31 -18.07 -3.41
CA ARG A 245 15.34 -17.75 -4.40
C ARG A 245 16.55 -17.03 -3.80
N LEU A 246 16.34 -16.13 -2.84
CA LEU A 246 17.42 -15.49 -2.08
C LEU A 246 18.20 -16.52 -1.26
N ASN A 247 17.52 -17.44 -0.58
CA ASN A 247 18.16 -18.45 0.27
C ASN A 247 18.96 -19.48 -0.52
N THR A 248 18.51 -19.81 -1.74
CA THR A 248 19.16 -20.77 -2.63
C THR A 248 20.18 -20.11 -3.56
N GLY A 249 20.25 -18.79 -3.61
CA GLY A 249 21.12 -18.06 -4.55
C GLY A 249 20.72 -18.28 -6.02
N SER A 250 19.45 -18.54 -6.31
CA SER A 250 18.97 -18.91 -7.66
C SER A 250 18.61 -17.71 -8.55
N TYR A 251 18.78 -16.48 -8.08
CA TYR A 251 18.65 -15.30 -8.93
C TYR A 251 19.81 -15.19 -9.93
N GLN A 252 19.49 -15.00 -11.21
CA GLN A 252 20.49 -14.64 -12.22
C GLN A 252 21.16 -13.29 -11.87
N LYS A 253 20.35 -12.33 -11.43
CA LYS A 253 20.79 -11.04 -10.89
C LYS A 253 20.12 -10.87 -9.52
N GLU A 254 20.90 -11.00 -8.46
CA GLU A 254 20.42 -10.80 -7.09
C GLU A 254 19.80 -9.39 -6.94
N PRO A 255 18.63 -9.24 -6.31
CA PRO A 255 17.95 -7.95 -6.22
C PRO A 255 18.70 -6.95 -5.33
N ASP A 256 18.78 -5.70 -5.80
CA ASP A 256 19.22 -4.55 -5.01
C ASP A 256 18.21 -4.24 -3.90
N VAL A 257 16.93 -4.37 -4.24
CA VAL A 257 15.78 -4.14 -3.36
C VAL A 257 14.78 -5.27 -3.60
N CYS A 258 14.18 -5.79 -2.54
CA CYS A 258 13.03 -6.68 -2.66
C CYS A 258 11.90 -6.22 -1.76
N LEU A 259 10.67 -6.45 -2.21
CA LEU A 259 9.46 -6.15 -1.45
C LEU A 259 8.84 -7.47 -1.02
N LEU A 260 8.69 -7.62 0.29
CA LEU A 260 8.16 -8.83 0.93
C LEU A 260 7.03 -8.44 1.85
N THR A 261 5.99 -9.26 1.95
CA THR A 261 5.07 -9.16 3.09
C THR A 261 5.84 -9.28 4.41
N THR A 262 5.31 -8.70 5.48
CA THR A 262 5.94 -8.80 6.80
C THR A 262 6.17 -10.26 7.20
N VAL A 263 5.21 -11.15 6.91
CA VAL A 263 5.33 -12.59 7.18
C VAL A 263 6.47 -13.22 6.38
N ALA A 264 6.54 -13.02 5.07
CA ALA A 264 7.65 -13.55 4.26
C ALA A 264 9.01 -12.96 4.70
N SER A 265 9.03 -11.72 5.17
CA SER A 265 10.24 -11.12 5.74
C SER A 265 10.74 -11.87 6.97
N THR A 266 9.87 -12.47 7.80
CA THR A 266 10.32 -13.31 8.94
C THR A 266 11.15 -14.49 8.47
N ALA A 267 10.69 -15.19 7.43
CA ALA A 267 11.37 -16.34 6.87
C ALA A 267 12.72 -15.96 6.25
N LEU A 268 12.83 -14.76 5.67
CA LEU A 268 14.12 -14.22 5.24
C LEU A 268 15.04 -13.97 6.43
N PHE A 269 14.56 -13.31 7.48
CA PHE A 269 15.38 -12.97 8.65
C PHE A 269 15.69 -14.16 9.56
N SER A 270 15.04 -15.32 9.36
CA SER A 270 15.40 -16.59 10.00
C SER A 270 16.42 -17.41 9.17
N SER A 271 16.85 -16.90 8.01
CA SER A 271 17.73 -17.59 7.07
C SER A 271 19.13 -16.96 7.00
N LYS A 272 20.04 -17.55 6.22
CA LYS A 272 21.37 -16.97 5.94
C LYS A 272 21.29 -15.66 5.15
N ALA A 273 20.26 -15.49 4.30
CA ALA A 273 20.10 -14.27 3.51
C ALA A 273 19.79 -13.04 4.37
N ALA A 274 19.37 -13.23 5.63
CA ALA A 274 19.22 -12.16 6.62
C ALA A 274 20.47 -11.28 6.73
N GLU A 275 21.65 -11.86 6.58
CA GLU A 275 22.91 -11.13 6.66
C GLU A 275 23.11 -10.17 5.48
N SER A 276 22.49 -10.41 4.33
CA SER A 276 22.69 -9.58 3.14
C SER A 276 21.66 -8.45 3.00
N TYR A 277 20.55 -8.51 3.72
CA TYR A 277 19.43 -7.59 3.56
C TYR A 277 19.15 -6.80 4.84
N SER A 278 18.62 -5.59 4.67
CA SER A 278 18.15 -4.77 5.79
C SER A 278 16.82 -4.15 5.45
N PRO A 279 15.88 -4.09 6.42
CA PRO A 279 14.63 -3.40 6.20
C PRO A 279 14.87 -1.89 6.13
N ILE A 280 14.17 -1.24 5.20
CA ILE A 280 14.33 0.17 4.89
C ILE A 280 13.09 0.94 5.34
N THR A 281 11.93 0.57 4.78
CA THR A 281 10.65 1.23 5.04
C THR A 281 9.50 0.25 4.87
N ILE A 282 8.31 0.67 5.33
CA ILE A 282 7.04 -0.01 5.05
C ILE A 282 6.53 0.44 3.68
N MET A 283 6.00 -0.51 2.91
CA MET A 283 5.33 -0.33 1.62
C MET A 283 3.81 -0.51 1.78
N PRO A 284 2.98 -0.14 0.79
CA PRO A 284 1.54 -0.26 0.92
C PRO A 284 1.13 -1.71 1.26
N LYS A 285 0.12 -1.85 2.12
CA LYS A 285 -0.42 -3.16 2.51
C LYS A 285 -0.95 -3.91 1.29
N ILE A 286 -0.98 -5.23 1.39
CA ILE A 286 -1.74 -6.12 0.50
C ILE A 286 -3.02 -6.58 1.19
N SER A 287 -4.15 -6.54 0.49
CA SER A 287 -5.43 -7.01 1.00
C SER A 287 -5.59 -8.52 0.79
N HIS A 288 -6.17 -9.15 1.80
CA HIS A 288 -6.62 -10.54 1.79
C HIS A 288 -8.11 -10.59 2.10
N ARG A 289 -8.81 -11.53 1.49
CA ARG A 289 -10.25 -11.73 1.65
C ARG A 289 -10.59 -13.21 1.72
N VAL A 290 -11.75 -13.50 2.30
CA VAL A 290 -12.37 -14.83 2.21
C VAL A 290 -13.31 -14.82 1.01
N VAL A 291 -13.17 -15.79 0.13
CA VAL A 291 -13.95 -15.93 -1.10
C VAL A 291 -14.78 -17.20 -1.03
N MET A 292 -16.00 -17.15 -1.57
CA MET A 292 -16.90 -18.30 -1.64
C MET A 292 -17.72 -18.31 -2.92
N PRO A 293 -18.20 -19.48 -3.37
CA PRO A 293 -19.16 -19.55 -4.47
C PRO A 293 -20.46 -18.79 -4.16
N ASN A 294 -21.10 -18.20 -5.18
CA ASN A 294 -22.40 -17.53 -5.01
C ASN A 294 -23.53 -18.49 -4.59
N SER A 295 -23.40 -19.79 -4.89
CA SER A 295 -24.30 -20.86 -4.43
C SER A 295 -24.24 -21.06 -2.91
N ALA A 296 -23.18 -20.59 -2.26
CA ALA A 296 -23.00 -20.75 -0.83
C ALA A 296 -23.86 -19.75 -0.05
N GLU A 297 -24.60 -20.26 0.94
CA GLU A 297 -25.28 -19.40 1.90
C GLU A 297 -24.24 -18.57 2.67
N ASP A 298 -24.62 -17.32 2.99
CA ASP A 298 -23.94 -16.52 4.02
C ASP A 298 -24.24 -17.12 5.41
N MET A 299 -23.91 -18.41 5.58
CA MET A 299 -23.75 -18.96 6.90
C MET A 299 -22.65 -18.14 7.56
N ASN A 300 -22.98 -17.55 8.72
CA ASN A 300 -22.00 -16.88 9.57
C ASN A 300 -20.70 -17.70 9.58
N ARG A 301 -19.54 -17.02 9.60
CA ARG A 301 -18.17 -17.60 9.54
C ARG A 301 -17.84 -18.68 10.61
N THR A 302 -18.84 -19.08 11.38
CA THR A 302 -18.87 -20.10 12.43
C THR A 302 -19.53 -21.43 12.00
N GLY A 303 -19.96 -21.55 10.73
CA GLY A 303 -20.47 -22.79 10.14
C GLY A 303 -19.38 -23.83 9.86
N ASP A 304 -19.80 -25.06 9.53
CA ASP A 304 -18.90 -26.15 9.16
C ASP A 304 -18.58 -26.04 7.66
N PHE A 305 -17.37 -25.60 7.32
CA PHE A 305 -16.90 -25.47 5.94
C PHE A 305 -15.41 -25.82 5.82
N SER A 306 -14.96 -26.05 4.58
CA SER A 306 -13.56 -26.34 4.26
C SER A 306 -12.86 -25.07 3.78
N LEU A 307 -11.88 -24.60 4.54
CA LEU A 307 -11.09 -23.41 4.23
C LEU A 307 -9.77 -23.80 3.55
N ARG A 308 -9.57 -23.28 2.34
CA ARG A 308 -8.45 -23.60 1.45
C ARG A 308 -7.50 -22.43 1.36
N PHE A 309 -6.22 -22.69 1.63
CA PHE A 309 -5.13 -21.74 1.49
C PHE A 309 -3.78 -22.44 1.57
N MET A 310 -2.73 -21.76 1.15
CA MET A 310 -1.37 -22.28 1.16
C MET A 310 -0.84 -22.36 2.61
N THR A 311 -0.90 -23.55 3.22
CA THR A 311 -0.52 -23.79 4.63
C THR A 311 0.92 -24.27 4.88
N GLU A 312 1.62 -24.79 3.87
CA GLU A 312 2.88 -25.55 4.07
C GLU A 312 4.02 -24.69 4.63
N THR A 313 4.08 -23.43 4.22
CA THR A 313 5.01 -22.44 4.77
C THR A 313 4.24 -21.38 5.54
N PRO A 314 4.77 -20.87 6.67
CA PRO A 314 4.25 -19.65 7.29
C PRO A 314 4.18 -18.52 6.25
N GLY A 315 2.97 -18.29 5.77
CA GLY A 315 2.69 -17.38 4.67
C GLY A 315 1.65 -16.35 5.07
N THR A 316 1.47 -15.37 4.19
CA THR A 316 0.53 -14.26 4.37
C THR A 316 -0.90 -14.76 4.65
N ALA A 317 -1.33 -15.83 3.97
CA ALA A 317 -2.64 -16.45 4.20
C ALA A 317 -2.78 -17.10 5.59
N SER A 318 -1.75 -17.78 6.09
CA SER A 318 -1.73 -18.35 7.44
C SER A 318 -1.79 -17.28 8.52
N PHE A 319 -1.10 -16.16 8.32
CA PHE A 319 -1.19 -15.00 9.22
C PHE A 319 -2.59 -14.38 9.20
N PHE A 320 -3.18 -14.21 8.01
CA PHE A 320 -4.56 -13.75 7.90
C PHE A 320 -5.55 -14.69 8.61
N TYR A 321 -5.40 -16.01 8.42
CA TYR A 321 -6.18 -17.02 9.14
C TYR A 321 -6.07 -16.85 10.66
N ASN A 322 -4.86 -16.66 11.19
CA ASN A 322 -4.65 -16.44 12.63
C ASN A 322 -5.33 -15.16 13.12
N ASN A 323 -5.33 -14.08 12.32
CA ASN A 323 -6.07 -12.86 12.64
C ASN A 323 -7.58 -13.11 12.69
N LEU A 324 -8.13 -13.89 11.76
CA LEU A 324 -9.54 -14.30 11.76
C LEU A 324 -9.91 -15.14 12.99
N VAL A 325 -9.01 -16.05 13.41
CA VAL A 325 -9.20 -16.85 14.63
C VAL A 325 -9.12 -15.97 15.88
N GLY A 326 -8.08 -15.15 16.00
CA GLY A 326 -7.82 -14.31 17.18
C GLY A 326 -8.88 -13.24 17.42
N SER A 327 -9.52 -12.76 16.35
CA SER A 327 -10.65 -11.84 16.42
C SER A 327 -12.02 -12.53 16.61
N GLY A 328 -12.05 -13.86 16.73
CA GLY A 328 -13.27 -14.64 16.90
C GLY A 328 -14.16 -14.70 15.66
N ARG A 329 -13.66 -14.27 14.49
CA ARG A 329 -14.38 -14.35 13.21
C ARG A 329 -14.50 -15.79 12.72
N ILE A 330 -13.55 -16.63 13.08
CA ILE A 330 -13.50 -18.04 12.70
C ILE A 330 -13.33 -18.89 13.96
N ASN A 331 -14.07 -19.99 14.05
CA ASN A 331 -13.82 -21.01 15.06
C ASN A 331 -12.92 -22.12 14.46
N PRO A 332 -11.64 -22.22 14.89
CA PRO A 332 -10.70 -23.19 14.33
C PRO A 332 -11.12 -24.65 14.56
N LYS A 333 -12.03 -24.92 15.52
CA LYS A 333 -12.53 -26.28 15.80
C LYS A 333 -13.62 -26.75 14.84
N LYS A 334 -14.20 -25.85 14.05
CA LYS A 334 -15.31 -26.13 13.13
C LYS A 334 -14.91 -26.07 11.66
N ILE A 335 -13.68 -25.68 11.37
CA ILE A 335 -13.20 -25.51 10.01
C ILE A 335 -12.22 -26.62 9.67
N ASP A 336 -12.50 -27.34 8.58
CA ASP A 336 -11.54 -28.21 7.92
C ASP A 336 -10.55 -27.34 7.14
N ARG A 337 -9.26 -27.39 7.48
CA ARG A 337 -8.22 -26.61 6.79
C ARG A 337 -7.46 -27.50 5.84
N LYS A 338 -7.32 -27.08 4.59
CA LYS A 338 -6.55 -27.82 3.59
C LYS A 338 -5.58 -26.91 2.85
N HIS A 339 -4.39 -27.47 2.62
CA HIS A 339 -3.38 -26.88 1.78
C HIS A 339 -3.85 -26.87 0.32
N ASN A 340 -3.84 -25.70 -0.31
CA ASN A 340 -4.00 -25.57 -1.75
C ASN A 340 -3.25 -24.32 -2.24
N GLU A 341 -2.67 -24.41 -3.42
CA GLU A 341 -2.07 -23.27 -4.13
C GLU A 341 -3.16 -22.35 -4.71
N PRO A 342 -2.88 -21.06 -5.00
CA PRO A 342 -3.89 -20.11 -5.46
C PRO A 342 -4.67 -20.52 -6.72
N ASP A 343 -4.02 -21.20 -7.66
CA ASP A 343 -4.61 -21.74 -8.88
C ASP A 343 -5.53 -22.94 -8.58
N GLU A 344 -5.12 -23.85 -7.69
CA GLU A 344 -5.96 -24.95 -7.22
C GLU A 344 -7.22 -24.45 -6.49
N ILE A 345 -7.07 -23.42 -5.65
CA ILE A 345 -8.21 -22.78 -4.96
C ILE A 345 -9.16 -22.17 -6.00
N THR A 346 -8.62 -21.54 -7.04
CA THR A 346 -9.41 -20.94 -8.12
C THR A 346 -10.20 -22.01 -8.87
N TYR A 347 -9.58 -23.14 -9.20
CA TYR A 347 -10.25 -24.30 -9.79
C TYR A 347 -11.37 -24.82 -8.90
N LEU A 348 -11.11 -25.07 -7.61
CA LEU A 348 -12.10 -25.58 -6.66
C LEU A 348 -13.29 -24.62 -6.45
N LEU A 349 -13.04 -23.31 -6.42
CA LEU A 349 -14.09 -22.30 -6.33
C LEU A 349 -14.96 -22.27 -7.59
N SER A 350 -14.38 -22.51 -8.77
CA SER A 350 -15.10 -22.56 -10.05
C SER A 350 -16.08 -23.73 -10.15
N GLU A 351 -15.86 -24.82 -9.41
CA GLU A 351 -16.80 -25.95 -9.32
C GLU A 351 -18.07 -25.60 -8.55
N GLY A 352 -18.06 -24.50 -7.79
CA GLY A 352 -19.25 -23.97 -7.12
C GLY A 352 -19.69 -24.72 -5.87
N ASP A 353 -18.82 -25.53 -5.25
CA ASP A 353 -19.11 -26.27 -4.01
C ASP A 353 -19.41 -25.28 -2.85
N PRO A 354 -20.65 -25.27 -2.33
CA PRO A 354 -21.05 -24.32 -1.29
C PRO A 354 -20.32 -24.50 0.04
N ASN A 355 -19.54 -25.57 0.23
CA ASN A 355 -18.74 -25.84 1.43
C ASN A 355 -17.28 -25.37 1.32
N ILE A 356 -16.83 -24.90 0.15
CA ILE A 356 -15.45 -24.45 -0.06
C ILE A 356 -15.35 -22.94 0.17
N ARG A 357 -14.31 -22.53 0.89
CA ARG A 357 -13.91 -21.12 1.07
C ARG A 357 -12.43 -20.98 0.76
N GLY A 358 -12.04 -19.93 0.04
CA GLY A 358 -10.64 -19.60 -0.21
C GLY A 358 -10.18 -18.41 0.64
N LEU A 359 -8.98 -18.46 1.25
CA LEU A 359 -8.29 -17.25 1.71
C LEU A 359 -7.34 -16.79 0.63
N MET A 360 -7.63 -15.65 0.02
CA MET A 360 -6.91 -15.19 -1.17
C MET A 360 -6.45 -13.75 -1.03
N ALA A 361 -5.27 -13.46 -1.58
CA ALA A 361 -4.73 -12.11 -1.72
C ALA A 361 -5.31 -11.42 -2.96
N PHE A 362 -5.20 -10.10 -3.03
CA PHE A 362 -5.41 -9.36 -4.27
C PHE A 362 -4.33 -9.73 -5.31
N PRO A 363 -4.65 -9.88 -6.61
CA PRO A 363 -5.96 -9.72 -7.25
C PRO A 363 -6.83 -10.99 -7.29
N HIS A 364 -6.33 -12.12 -6.76
CA HIS A 364 -6.96 -13.43 -6.92
C HIS A 364 -8.41 -13.49 -6.43
N TYR A 365 -8.75 -12.81 -5.34
CA TYR A 365 -10.14 -12.82 -4.86
C TYR A 365 -11.11 -12.11 -5.82
N ASP A 366 -10.73 -10.98 -6.42
CA ASP A 366 -11.59 -10.26 -7.37
C ASP A 366 -11.67 -11.03 -8.70
N PHE A 367 -10.64 -11.78 -9.07
CA PHE A 367 -10.69 -12.66 -10.24
C PHE A 367 -11.68 -13.80 -10.05
N ASN A 368 -11.76 -14.41 -8.87
CA ASN A 368 -12.77 -15.43 -8.62
C ASN A 368 -14.19 -14.84 -8.65
N VAL A 369 -14.38 -13.59 -8.19
CA VAL A 369 -15.66 -12.88 -8.35
C VAL A 369 -15.99 -12.68 -9.83
N LEU A 370 -15.01 -12.28 -10.64
CA LEU A 370 -15.23 -12.01 -12.07
C LEU A 370 -15.47 -13.28 -12.90
N PHE A 371 -14.62 -14.28 -12.73
CA PHE A 371 -14.53 -15.42 -13.65
C PHE A 371 -15.23 -16.68 -13.13
N ASN A 372 -15.38 -16.84 -11.81
CA ASN A 372 -15.81 -18.09 -11.18
C ASN A 372 -17.12 -17.96 -10.40
N ASN A 373 -17.93 -16.94 -10.67
CA ASN A 373 -19.23 -16.73 -10.02
C ASN A 373 -19.15 -16.80 -8.47
N CYS A 374 -18.11 -16.19 -7.91
CA CYS A 374 -17.91 -16.12 -6.46
C CYS A 374 -18.34 -14.77 -5.88
N LYS A 375 -18.40 -14.71 -4.55
CA LYS A 375 -18.55 -13.50 -3.75
C LYS A 375 -17.48 -13.44 -2.66
N ILE A 376 -17.19 -12.21 -2.22
CA ILE A 376 -16.30 -11.93 -1.10
C ILE A 376 -17.13 -11.90 0.19
N ILE A 377 -16.64 -12.55 1.25
CA ILE A 377 -17.23 -12.41 2.58
C ILE A 377 -16.66 -11.14 3.21
N GLU A 378 -17.46 -10.08 3.20
CA GLU A 378 -17.07 -8.80 3.80
C GLU A 378 -16.77 -8.95 5.30
N ASP A 379 -15.79 -8.18 5.78
CA ASP A 379 -15.49 -8.06 7.21
C ASP A 379 -15.93 -6.68 7.70
N SER A 380 -16.45 -6.61 8.92
CA SER A 380 -16.76 -5.31 9.52
C SER A 380 -15.50 -4.56 9.96
N ASP A 381 -14.37 -5.25 10.10
CA ASP A 381 -13.06 -4.64 10.27
C ASP A 381 -12.27 -4.70 8.94
N PRO A 382 -12.16 -3.59 8.19
CA PRO A 382 -11.44 -3.58 6.92
C PRO A 382 -9.93 -3.83 7.07
N ASP A 383 -9.36 -3.67 8.26
CA ASP A 383 -7.92 -3.80 8.51
C ASP A 383 -7.47 -5.25 8.79
N ILE A 384 -8.40 -6.16 9.10
CA ILE A 384 -8.07 -7.55 9.48
C ILE A 384 -7.34 -8.32 8.37
N GLY A 385 -7.69 -8.03 7.11
CA GLY A 385 -7.11 -8.63 5.92
C GLY A 385 -5.97 -7.82 5.29
N ASN A 386 -5.62 -6.65 5.85
CA ASN A 386 -4.58 -5.81 5.26
C ASN A 386 -3.24 -6.11 5.94
N ILE A 387 -2.31 -6.67 5.18
CA ILE A 387 -1.02 -7.13 5.68
C ILE A 387 0.08 -6.21 5.15
N GLU A 388 0.94 -5.73 6.04
CA GLU A 388 2.02 -4.83 5.68
C GLU A 388 3.04 -5.49 4.75
N THR A 389 3.59 -4.66 3.86
CA THR A 389 4.72 -4.99 3.00
C THR A 389 5.94 -4.24 3.51
N LEU A 390 7.12 -4.85 3.45
CA LEU A 390 8.40 -4.24 3.77
C LEU A 390 9.25 -4.13 2.52
N MET A 391 9.91 -2.99 2.39
CA MET A 391 10.99 -2.81 1.43
C MET A 391 12.31 -3.15 2.12
N LEU A 392 13.03 -4.12 1.58
CA LEU A 392 14.33 -4.56 2.04
C LEU A 392 15.37 -4.22 0.99
N ALA A 393 16.56 -3.77 1.38
CA ALA A 393 17.67 -3.58 0.47
C ALA A 393 18.87 -4.41 0.83
N HIS A 394 19.57 -4.82 -0.21
CA HIS A 394 20.84 -5.49 -0.10
C HIS A 394 21.90 -4.55 0.50
N LYS A 395 22.85 -5.11 1.26
CA LYS A 395 23.96 -4.39 1.91
C LYS A 395 24.75 -3.50 0.96
N ARG A 396 24.88 -3.89 -0.31
CA ARG A 396 25.54 -3.10 -1.37
C ARG A 396 24.85 -1.77 -1.67
N VAL A 397 23.55 -1.67 -1.42
CA VAL A 397 22.76 -0.45 -1.56
C VAL A 397 22.75 0.33 -0.25
N THR A 398 22.54 -0.36 0.89
CA THR A 398 22.45 0.31 2.19
C THR A 398 23.79 0.86 2.69
N SER A 399 24.91 0.36 2.17
CA SER A 399 26.25 0.95 2.35
C SER A 399 26.46 2.27 1.58
N GLN A 400 25.47 2.72 0.81
CA GLN A 400 25.47 4.01 0.10
C GLN A 400 24.36 4.91 0.65
N PRO A 401 24.58 5.63 1.78
CA PRO A 401 23.53 6.37 2.49
C PRO A 401 22.74 7.34 1.60
N GLY A 402 23.42 8.10 0.74
CA GLY A 402 22.76 9.06 -0.15
C GLY A 402 21.84 8.41 -1.19
N VAL A 403 22.16 7.18 -1.65
CA VAL A 403 21.30 6.44 -2.58
C VAL A 403 20.04 5.97 -1.86
N ILE A 404 20.20 5.34 -0.69
CA ILE A 404 19.06 4.77 0.02
C ILE A 404 18.11 5.84 0.55
N GLN A 405 18.65 6.92 1.12
CA GLN A 405 17.89 8.06 1.61
C GLN A 405 17.10 8.75 0.49
N SER A 406 17.74 8.90 -0.68
CA SER A 406 17.04 9.42 -1.87
C SER A 406 15.91 8.49 -2.30
N PHE A 407 16.17 7.18 -2.39
CA PHE A 407 15.18 6.19 -2.82
C PHE A 407 13.98 6.12 -1.86
N GLU A 408 14.22 6.13 -0.55
CA GLU A 408 13.17 6.24 0.47
C GLU A 408 12.32 7.51 0.29
N SER A 409 12.97 8.67 0.12
CA SER A 409 12.29 9.95 -0.06
C SER A 409 11.41 9.96 -1.30
N ALA A 410 11.87 9.32 -2.37
CA ALA A 410 11.12 9.21 -3.61
C ALA A 410 9.96 8.24 -3.52
N VAL A 411 10.14 7.09 -2.87
CA VAL A 411 9.04 6.18 -2.56
C VAL A 411 7.94 6.92 -1.78
N ARG A 412 8.32 7.71 -0.78
CA ARG A 412 7.38 8.53 0.01
C ARG A 412 6.66 9.58 -0.85
N HIS A 413 7.41 10.31 -1.68
CA HIS A 413 6.85 11.28 -2.61
C HIS A 413 5.84 10.65 -3.57
N ALA A 414 6.24 9.57 -4.23
CA ALA A 414 5.40 8.80 -5.15
C ALA A 414 4.12 8.32 -4.46
N TRP A 415 4.23 7.86 -3.22
CA TRP A 415 3.06 7.45 -2.44
C TRP A 415 2.12 8.62 -2.18
N ILE A 416 2.61 9.77 -1.72
CA ILE A 416 1.76 10.97 -1.52
C ILE A 416 1.06 11.31 -2.83
N GLU A 417 1.82 11.42 -3.92
CA GLU A 417 1.28 11.82 -5.21
C GLU A 417 0.17 10.86 -5.68
N LEU A 418 0.40 9.55 -5.62
CA LEU A 418 -0.60 8.54 -5.99
C LEU A 418 -1.83 8.55 -5.08
N LYS A 419 -1.65 8.97 -3.82
CA LYS A 419 -2.73 9.08 -2.84
C LYS A 419 -3.59 10.31 -3.07
N THR A 420 -2.97 11.45 -3.41
CA THR A 420 -3.66 12.76 -3.49
C THR A 420 -4.04 13.17 -4.90
N ASN A 421 -3.47 12.56 -5.94
CA ASN A 421 -3.72 12.90 -7.33
C ASN A 421 -4.30 11.70 -8.09
N SER A 422 -5.63 11.68 -8.23
CA SER A 422 -6.36 10.62 -8.92
C SER A 422 -5.93 10.45 -10.38
N LYS A 423 -5.65 11.53 -11.10
CA LYS A 423 -5.18 11.47 -12.50
C LYS A 423 -3.82 10.81 -12.61
N THR A 424 -2.90 11.10 -11.68
CA THR A 424 -1.60 10.44 -11.63
C THR A 424 -1.74 8.94 -11.35
N LEU A 425 -2.57 8.57 -10.38
CA LEU A 425 -2.87 7.17 -10.08
C LEU A 425 -3.44 6.43 -11.30
N GLU A 426 -4.41 7.04 -11.98
CA GLU A 426 -5.03 6.49 -13.20
C GLU A 426 -4.01 6.29 -14.34
N GLY A 427 -3.10 7.26 -14.54
CA GLY A 427 -2.02 7.14 -15.52
C GLY A 427 -1.05 6.00 -15.18
N VAL A 428 -0.66 5.86 -13.91
CA VAL A 428 0.22 4.79 -13.44
C VAL A 428 -0.44 3.41 -13.54
N LEU A 429 -1.71 3.30 -13.18
CA LEU A 429 -2.48 2.06 -13.35
C LEU A 429 -2.61 1.67 -14.81
N SER A 430 -2.85 2.65 -15.69
CA SER A 430 -2.91 2.41 -17.13
C SER A 430 -1.58 1.87 -17.66
N LEU A 431 -0.44 2.41 -17.21
CA LEU A 431 0.88 1.87 -17.55
C LEU A 431 1.09 0.44 -17.04
N LEU A 432 0.77 0.17 -15.77
CA LEU A 432 0.93 -1.15 -15.16
C LEU A 432 0.09 -2.20 -15.88
N LEU A 433 -1.19 -1.90 -16.14
CA LEU A 433 -2.12 -2.81 -16.80
C LEU A 433 -1.91 -2.89 -18.32
N SER A 434 -1.03 -2.06 -18.89
CA SER A 434 -0.58 -2.18 -20.28
C SER A 434 0.71 -2.99 -20.42
N ASP A 435 1.42 -3.31 -19.32
CA ASP A 435 2.61 -4.17 -19.40
C ASP A 435 2.18 -5.63 -19.60
N HIS A 436 2.38 -6.15 -20.81
CA HIS A 436 2.05 -7.53 -21.18
C HIS A 436 2.71 -8.55 -20.25
N ARG A 437 3.93 -8.30 -19.77
CA ARG A 437 4.63 -9.21 -18.86
C ARG A 437 3.91 -9.26 -17.52
N TYR A 438 3.39 -8.12 -17.04
CA TYR A 438 2.66 -8.05 -15.79
C TYR A 438 1.35 -8.84 -15.90
N LEU A 439 0.54 -8.55 -16.94
CA LEU A 439 -0.71 -9.26 -17.17
C LEU A 439 -0.51 -10.77 -17.35
N LYS A 440 0.54 -11.18 -18.04
CA LYS A 440 0.88 -12.60 -18.21
C LYS A 440 1.21 -13.26 -16.88
N THR A 441 2.05 -12.64 -16.06
CA THR A 441 2.36 -13.19 -14.74
C THR A 441 1.10 -13.25 -13.86
N VAL A 442 0.30 -12.19 -13.84
CA VAL A 442 -0.96 -12.12 -13.07
C VAL A 442 -1.95 -13.20 -13.52
N SER A 443 -2.10 -13.42 -14.83
CA SER A 443 -2.96 -14.48 -15.38
C SER A 443 -2.49 -15.87 -14.94
N ARG A 444 -1.18 -16.12 -15.06
CA ARG A 444 -0.54 -17.38 -14.65
C ARG A 444 -0.77 -17.68 -13.17
N ILE A 445 -0.42 -16.75 -12.28
CA ILE A 445 -0.53 -16.99 -10.83
C ILE A 445 -2.00 -17.11 -10.37
N ALA A 446 -2.93 -16.56 -11.15
CA ALA A 446 -4.35 -16.67 -10.88
C ALA A 446 -4.98 -17.96 -11.43
N GLY A 447 -4.23 -18.81 -12.13
CA GLY A 447 -4.80 -19.98 -12.79
C GLY A 447 -5.77 -19.64 -13.93
N LEU A 448 -5.61 -18.47 -14.57
CA LEU A 448 -6.43 -18.03 -15.71
C LEU A 448 -5.79 -18.36 -17.07
N ASP A 449 -4.51 -18.74 -17.07
CA ASP A 449 -3.71 -19.09 -18.26
C ASP A 449 -3.60 -20.61 -18.39
N VAL A 450 -4.74 -21.30 -18.51
CA VAL A 450 -4.85 -22.77 -18.65
C VAL A 450 -5.32 -23.15 -20.05
#